data_AF-A0A353V9I3-F1
#
_entry.id   AF-A0A353V9I3-F1
#
_cell.length_a   1.000
_cell.length_b   1.000
_cell.length_c   1.000
_cell.angle_alpha   90.00
_cell.angle_beta   90.00
_cell.angle_gamma   90.00
#
_symmetry.space_group_name_H-M   'P 1'
#
loop_
_entity.id
_entity.type
_entity.pdbx_description
1 polymer ?
#
loop_
_entity_poly.entity_id
_entity_poly.type
_entity_poly.pdbx_seq_one_letter_code
_entity_poly.pdbx_strand_id
1 'polypeptide(L)' 'MLEVDEDPAVRAVVITGAGRAFCAGGDVKDFADNLPRIGVLVKELTTYLHGAVSRLCRSDKPVVMAVNGVAA' A
#
# COMPACT_ATOMS: atom_id res chain seq x y z
N MET A 1 5.77 6.27 -6.35
CA MET A 1 5.21 7.10 -5.25
C MET A 1 5.97 8.40 -5.04
N LEU A 2 7.31 8.37 -4.95
CA LEU A 2 8.14 9.60 -5.05
C LEU A 2 7.78 10.41 -6.30
N GLU A 3 7.70 9.73 -7.44
CA GLU A 3 7.32 10.37 -8.71
C GLU A 3 5.98 11.12 -8.64
N VAL A 4 5.00 10.58 -7.91
CA VAL A 4 3.66 11.18 -7.81
C VAL A 4 3.68 12.43 -6.94
N ASP A 5 4.55 12.49 -5.93
CA ASP A 5 4.76 13.70 -5.11
C ASP A 5 5.62 14.74 -5.84
N GLU A 6 6.65 14.31 -6.57
CA GLU A 6 7.61 15.19 -7.24
C GLU A 6 7.13 15.74 -8.58
N ASP A 7 6.17 15.09 -9.25
CA ASP A 7 5.65 15.55 -10.54
C ASP A 7 4.68 16.74 -10.36
N PRO A 8 5.04 17.97 -10.78
CA PRO A 8 4.19 19.14 -10.63
C PRO A 8 2.91 19.08 -11.49
N ALA A 9 2.83 18.20 -12.49
CA ALA A 9 1.63 18.01 -13.29
C ALA A 9 0.55 17.22 -12.51
N VAL A 10 0.94 16.40 -11.53
CA VAL A 10 0.02 15.65 -10.68
C VAL A 10 -0.50 16.56 -9.56
N ARG A 11 -1.83 16.68 -9.45
CA ARG A 11 -2.49 17.52 -8.44
C ARG A 11 -3.26 16.75 -7.37
N ALA A 12 -3.52 15.47 -7.58
CA ALA A 12 -4.21 14.60 -6.64
C ALA A 12 -3.92 13.13 -6.98
N VAL A 13 -4.14 12.25 -6.01
CA VAL A 13 -3.95 10.79 -6.14
C VAL A 13 -5.25 10.08 -5.81
N VAL A 14 -5.67 9.16 -6.67
CA VAL A 14 -6.78 8.24 -6.39
C VAL A 14 -6.24 6.81 -6.37
N ILE A 15 -6.54 6.07 -5.30
CA ILE A 15 -6.15 4.67 -5.15
C ILE A 15 -7.42 3.82 -5.06
N THR A 16 -7.47 2.73 -5.82
CA THR A 16 -8.56 1.76 -5.84
C THR A 16 -8.01 0.36 -6.08
N GLY A 17 -8.80 -0.68 -5.79
CA GLY A 17 -8.44 -2.05 -6.10
C GLY A 17 -8.97 -2.49 -7.45
N ALA A 18 -8.26 -3.40 -8.12
CA ALA A 18 -8.77 -4.05 -9.31
C ALA A 18 -9.87 -5.08 -8.95
N GLY A 19 -10.92 -5.13 -9.76
CA GLY A 19 -12.01 -6.10 -9.57
C GLY A 19 -12.97 -5.72 -8.43
N ARG A 20 -13.37 -6.71 -7.62
CA ARG A 20 -14.45 -6.58 -6.62
C ARG A 20 -13.97 -6.32 -5.19
N ALA A 21 -12.66 -6.35 -4.95
CA ALA A 21 -12.07 -6.04 -3.65
C ALA A 21 -11.14 -4.82 -3.80
N PHE A 22 -10.99 -4.05 -2.73
CA PHE A 22 -10.00 -2.97 -2.68
C PHE A 22 -8.62 -3.56 -2.35
N CYS A 23 -8.51 -4.22 -1.20
CA CYS A 23 -7.33 -4.95 -0.75
C CYS A 23 -7.75 -6.02 0.26
N ALA A 24 -7.34 -7.26 0.06
CA ALA A 24 -7.66 -8.36 0.98
C ALA A 24 -6.67 -8.50 2.15
N GLY A 25 -5.64 -7.66 2.18
CA GLY A 25 -4.57 -7.70 3.18
C GLY A 25 -3.32 -8.43 2.70
N GLY A 26 -2.51 -8.88 3.66
CA GLY A 26 -1.29 -9.64 3.38
C GLY A 26 -1.58 -11.05 2.86
N ASP A 27 -0.66 -11.59 2.05
CA ASP A 27 -0.76 -12.96 1.57
C ASP A 27 -0.44 -13.95 2.70
N VAL A 28 -1.50 -14.48 3.32
CA VAL A 28 -1.39 -15.44 4.42
C VAL A 28 -0.73 -16.74 3.97
N LYS A 29 -0.86 -17.13 2.69
CA LYS A 29 -0.20 -18.33 2.18
C LYS A 29 1.31 -18.11 2.09
N ASP A 30 1.74 -16.97 1.56
CA ASP A 30 3.16 -16.61 1.53
C ASP A 30 3.77 -16.60 2.95
N PHE A 31 3.01 -16.12 3.94
CA PHE A 31 3.45 -16.16 5.34
C PHE A 31 3.59 -17.59 5.86
N ALA A 32 2.63 -18.47 5.57
CA ALA A 32 2.68 -19.87 5.97
C ALA A 32 3.83 -20.63 5.29
N ASP A 33 4.07 -20.36 4.00
CA ASP A 33 5.13 -20.99 3.22
C ASP A 33 6.54 -20.53 3.67
N ASN A 34 6.64 -19.38 4.35
CA ASN A 34 7.89 -18.79 4.83
C ASN A 34 8.04 -18.72 6.37
N LEU A 35 7.31 -19.56 7.12
CA LEU A 35 7.34 -19.57 8.59
C LEU A 35 8.75 -19.48 9.22
N PRO A 36 9.78 -20.22 8.75
CA PRO A 36 11.13 -20.15 9.34
C PRO A 36 11.79 -18.77 9.24
N ARG A 37 11.36 -17.94 8.28
CA ARG A 37 11.90 -16.60 8.01
C ARG A 37 10.85 -15.49 8.20
N ILE A 38 9.71 -15.80 8.80
CA ILE A 38 8.55 -14.89 8.85
C ILE A 38 8.90 -13.53 9.46
N GLY A 39 9.76 -13.48 10.47
CA GLY A 39 10.19 -12.22 11.08
C GLY A 39 10.94 -11.30 10.11
N VAL A 40 11.78 -11.86 9.22
CA VAL A 40 12.49 -11.10 8.19
C VAL A 40 11.52 -10.67 7.10
N LEU A 41 10.69 -11.58 6.61
CA LEU A 41 9.68 -11.32 5.58
C LEU A 41 8.73 -10.20 6.00
N VAL A 42 8.13 -10.30 7.19
CA VAL A 42 7.21 -9.28 7.71
C VAL A 42 7.93 -7.95 7.89
N LYS A 43 9.18 -7.94 8.36
CA LYS A 43 9.95 -6.70 8.51
C LYS A 43 10.21 -6.03 7.15
N GLU A 44 10.56 -6.78 6.12
CA GLU A 44 10.77 -6.26 4.77
C GLU A 44 9.46 -5.69 4.19
N LEU A 45 8.37 -6.47 4.23
CA LEU A 45 7.06 -6.04 3.74
C LEU A 45 6.57 -4.76 4.45
N THR A 46 6.65 -4.75 5.78
CA THR A 46 6.20 -3.60 6.58
C THR A 46 7.09 -2.38 6.40
N THR A 47 8.38 -2.54 6.07
CA THR A 47 9.27 -1.41 5.75
C THR A 47 8.73 -0.65 4.54
N TYR A 48 8.38 -1.36 3.46
CA TYR A 48 7.83 -0.72 2.26
C TYR A 48 6.41 -0.19 2.50
N LEU A 49 5.55 -0.97 3.18
CA LEU A 49 4.17 -0.58 3.47
C LEU A 49 4.12 0.70 4.31
N HIS A 50 4.84 0.74 5.43
CA HIS A 50 4.90 1.93 6.29
C HIS A 50 5.55 3.11 5.58
N GLY A 51 6.55 2.86 4.72
CA GLY A 51 7.14 3.91 3.88
C GLY A 51 6.13 4.54 2.93
N ALA A 52 5.31 3.73 2.24
CA ALA A 52 4.27 4.20 1.34
C ALA A 52 3.17 4.97 2.10
N VAL A 53 2.65 4.39 3.19
CA VAL A 53 1.61 5.04 4.02
C VAL A 53 2.12 6.37 4.59
N SER A 54 3.36 6.40 5.10
CA SER A 54 3.95 7.63 5.65
C SER A 54 4.06 8.74 4.61
N ARG A 55 4.34 8.40 3.34
CA ARG A 55 4.37 9.36 2.24
C ARG A 55 2.97 9.85 1.88
N LEU A 56 1.98 8.95 1.83
CA LEU A 56 0.60 9.32 1.50
C LEU A 56 0.07 10.31 2.54
N CYS A 57 0.32 10.03 3.82
CA CYS A 57 -0.12 10.88 4.93
C CYS A 57 0.61 12.22 5.02
N ARG A 58 1.78 12.36 4.38
CA ARG A 58 2.60 13.59 4.40
C ARG A 58 2.61 14.33 3.06
N SER A 59 1.94 13.82 2.04
CA SER A 59 1.88 14.46 0.74
C SER A 59 1.10 15.77 0.83
N ASP A 60 1.60 16.82 0.17
CA ASP A 60 0.86 18.07 -0.02
C ASP A 60 -0.29 17.91 -1.03
N LYS A 61 -0.31 16.80 -1.79
CA LYS A 61 -1.34 16.49 -2.78
C LYS A 61 -2.48 15.72 -2.11
N PRO A 62 -3.75 16.08 -2.36
CA PRO A 62 -4.88 15.31 -1.86
C PRO A 62 -4.83 13.84 -2.31
N VAL A 63 -4.99 12.93 -1.36
CA VAL A 63 -5.09 11.48 -1.61
C VAL A 63 -6.51 11.00 -1.30
N VAL A 64 -7.14 10.34 -2.27
CA VAL A 64 -8.48 9.75 -2.13
C VAL A 64 -8.40 8.24 -2.26
N MET A 65 -8.88 7.52 -1.25
CA MET A 65 -9.07 6.07 -1.31
C MET A 65 -10.47 5.78 -1.87
N ALA A 66 -10.56 5.33 -3.11
CA ALA A 66 -11.80 4.85 -3.72
C ALA A 66 -11.98 3.35 -3.40
N VAL A 67 -12.50 3.07 -2.20
CA VAL A 67 -12.69 1.71 -1.68
C VAL A 67 -13.87 1.03 -2.40
N ASN A 68 -13.56 0.19 -3.37
CA ASN A 68 -14.51 -0.48 -4.27
C ASN A 68 -15.01 -1.86 -3.76
N GLY A 69 -14.61 -2.26 -2.56
CA GLY A 69 -14.95 -3.57 -1.99
C GLY A 69 -14.20 -3.82 -0.68
N VAL A 70 -13.93 -5.10 -0.37
CA VAL A 70 -13.25 -5.51 0.87
C VAL A 70 -11.91 -4.77 1.05
N ALA A 71 -11.70 -4.25 2.25
CA ALA A 71 -10.46 -3.64 2.72
C ALA A 71 -10.12 -4.24 4.10
N ALA A 72 -9.08 -5.09 4.16
CA ALA A 72 -8.68 -5.86 5.34
C ALA A 72 -7.16 -5.87 5.55
#